data_AF-A0A376F858-F1
#
_entry.id   AF-A0A376F858-F1
#
_cell.length_a   1.000
_cell.length_b   1.000
_cell.length_c   1.000
_cell.angle_alpha   90.00
_cell.angle_beta   90.00
_cell.angle_gamma   90.00
#
_symmetry.space_group_name_H-M   'P 1'
#
loop_
_entity.id
_entity.type
_entity.pdbx_description
1 polymer ?
#
loop_
_entity_poly.entity_id
_entity_poly.type
_entity_poly.pdbx_seq_one_letter_code
_entity_poly.pdbx_strand_id
1 'polypeptide(L)'
;MDATAIKSARCAGSSANIGLLKFRVQVEVRWLQKLAAQAAIKEVPAFDEKANDYLDKIVAEFSEQDAARIKTIERTTNHDVKAVEYFLKEKVESVPCPARRV
;
A
#
# COMPACT_ATOMS: atom_id res chain seq x y z
N MET A 1 45.77 -14.56 15.85
CA MET A 1 44.37 -14.56 15.38
C MET A 1 43.52 -14.36 16.61
N ASP A 2 42.80 -13.25 16.71
CA ASP A 2 41.42 -13.23 17.20
C ASP A 2 40.82 -11.84 17.01
N ALA A 3 40.17 -11.68 15.86
CA ALA A 3 39.45 -10.49 15.43
C ALA A 3 37.95 -10.63 15.73
N THR A 4 37.60 -10.99 16.96
CA THR A 4 36.22 -11.33 17.32
C THR A 4 35.66 -10.38 18.37
N ALA A 5 35.53 -9.09 18.03
CA ALA A 5 34.67 -8.16 18.77
C ALA A 5 34.37 -6.87 17.99
N ILE A 6 34.07 -6.96 16.69
CA ILE A 6 33.36 -5.85 16.04
C ILE A 6 31.90 -5.99 16.45
N LYS A 7 31.52 -5.25 17.51
CA LYS A 7 30.13 -4.89 17.81
C LYS A 7 29.52 -4.28 16.55
N SER A 8 28.94 -5.12 15.70
CA SER A 8 27.94 -4.68 14.75
C SER A 8 26.70 -4.33 15.58
N ALA A 9 26.71 -3.12 16.12
CA ALA A 9 25.48 -2.38 16.32
C ALA A 9 24.85 -2.26 14.93
N ARG A 10 24.10 -3.29 14.53
CA ARG A 10 23.23 -3.22 13.37
C ARG A 10 22.27 -2.09 13.70
N CYS A 11 22.49 -0.93 13.07
CA CYS A 11 21.54 0.17 13.07
C CYS A 11 20.18 -0.42 12.71
N ALA A 12 19.35 -0.63 13.74
CA ALA A 12 17.94 -0.92 13.58
C ALA A 12 17.31 0.34 12.99
N GLY A 13 17.31 0.42 11.66
CA GLY A 13 16.76 1.55 10.90
C GLY A 13 15.45 1.17 10.23
N SER A 14 14.50 0.64 11.00
CA SER A 14 13.16 0.27 10.54
C SER A 14 12.32 1.48 10.06
N SER A 15 12.78 2.72 10.23
CA SER A 15 12.04 3.95 9.90
C SER A 15 12.32 4.55 8.51
N ALA A 16 13.52 4.36 7.94
CA ALA A 16 13.91 5.01 6.67
C ALA A 16 13.16 4.45 5.43
N ASN A 17 12.68 3.20 5.50
CA ASN A 17 11.96 2.56 4.40
C ASN A 17 10.46 2.86 4.38
N ILE A 18 9.89 3.30 5.50
CA ILE A 18 8.44 3.50 5.66
C ILE A 18 7.99 4.74 4.88
N GLY A 19 8.79 5.81 4.89
CA GLY A 19 8.50 7.02 4.12
C GLY A 19 8.41 6.77 2.61
N LEU A 20 9.37 6.01 2.05
CA LEU A 20 9.37 5.68 0.63
C LEU A 20 8.17 4.80 0.24
N LEU A 21 7.81 3.84 1.08
CA LEU A 21 6.62 3.00 0.87
C LEU A 21 5.33 3.83 0.93
N LYS A 22 5.22 4.77 1.87
CA LYS A 22 4.08 5.68 1.97
C LYS A 22 3.89 6.48 0.67
N PHE A 23 4.96 7.04 0.12
CA PHE A 23 4.88 7.78 -1.15
C PHE A 23 4.50 6.89 -2.32
N ARG A 24 4.99 5.65 -2.38
CA ARG A 24 4.58 4.69 -3.40
C ARG A 24 3.09 4.38 -3.32
N VAL A 25 2.58 4.06 -2.13
CA VAL A 25 1.14 3.85 -1.91
C VAL A 25 0.33 5.09 -2.33
N GLN A 26 0.81 6.28 -1.97
CA GLN A 26 0.16 7.53 -2.37
C GLN A 26 0.09 7.70 -3.89
N VAL A 27 1.18 7.45 -4.62
CA VAL A 27 1.19 7.56 -6.09
C VAL A 27 0.22 6.57 -6.73
N GLU A 28 0.22 5.31 -6.28
CA GLU A 28 -0.69 4.28 -6.79
C GLU A 28 -2.16 4.62 -6.52
N VAL A 29 -2.48 5.11 -5.33
CA VAL A 29 -3.83 5.57 -4.98
C VAL A 29 -4.27 6.74 -5.87
N ARG A 30 -3.42 7.75 -6.04
CA ARG A 30 -3.74 8.92 -6.88
C ARG A 30 -3.85 8.53 -8.35
N TRP A 31 -3.04 7.59 -8.82
CA TRP A 31 -3.14 7.05 -10.17
C TRP A 31 -4.47 6.31 -10.37
N LEU A 32 -4.88 5.47 -9.42
CA LEU A 32 -6.15 4.74 -9.49
C LEU A 32 -7.37 5.69 -9.49
N GLN A 33 -7.37 6.71 -8.62
CA GLN A 33 -8.41 7.75 -8.61
C GLN A 33 -8.47 8.49 -9.95
N LYS A 34 -7.31 8.83 -10.53
CA LYS A 34 -7.24 9.50 -11.83
C LYS A 34 -7.74 8.61 -12.97
N LEU A 35 -7.45 7.31 -12.90
CA LEU A 35 -7.92 6.31 -13.85
C LEU A 35 -9.45 6.17 -13.80
N ALA A 36 -10.02 6.05 -12.59
CA ALA A 36 -11.46 5.97 -12.39
C ALA A 36 -12.19 7.27 -12.80
N ALA A 37 -11.53 8.42 -12.68
CA ALA A 37 -12.08 9.70 -13.14
C ALA A 37 -12.12 9.85 -14.68
N GLN A 38 -11.44 8.98 -15.42
CA GLN A 38 -11.40 9.02 -16.88
C GLN A 38 -12.60 8.28 -17.47
N ALA A 39 -13.64 9.02 -17.87
CA ALA A 39 -14.87 8.45 -18.44
C ALA A 39 -14.67 7.64 -19.73
N ALA A 40 -13.52 7.79 -20.41
CA ALA A 40 -13.18 7.01 -21.60
C ALA A 40 -12.81 5.54 -21.29
N ILE A 41 -12.47 5.21 -20.04
CA ILE A 41 -12.08 3.86 -19.61
C ILE A 41 -13.32 3.18 -19.02
N LYS A 42 -13.89 2.23 -19.75
CA LYS A 42 -15.15 1.56 -19.35
C LYS A 42 -14.94 0.46 -18.33
N GLU A 43 -13.72 -0.04 -18.23
CA GLU A 43 -13.30 -1.12 -17.36
C GLU A 43 -13.18 -0.69 -15.90
N VAL A 44 -13.00 0.61 -15.65
CA VAL A 44 -12.88 1.19 -14.31
C VAL A 44 -13.98 2.24 -14.14
N PRO A 45 -15.11 1.90 -13.47
CA PRO A 45 -16.15 2.88 -13.22
C PRO A 45 -15.64 3.98 -12.29
N ALA A 46 -16.25 5.17 -12.41
CA ALA A 46 -15.98 6.26 -11.50
C ALA A 46 -16.28 5.84 -10.05
N PHE A 47 -15.33 6.12 -9.16
CA PHE A 47 -15.51 5.88 -7.73
C PHE A 47 -16.49 6.88 -7.12
N ASP A 48 -17.30 6.41 -6.17
CA ASP A 48 -18.13 7.29 -5.36
C ASP A 48 -17.26 8.10 -4.38
N GLU A 49 -17.84 9.15 -3.79
CA GLU A 49 -17.12 10.00 -2.83
C GLU A 49 -16.61 9.18 -1.63
N LYS A 50 -17.38 8.18 -1.18
CA LYS A 50 -16.98 7.30 -0.06
C LYS A 50 -15.76 6.44 -0.39
N ALA A 51 -15.67 5.88 -1.59
CA ALA A 51 -14.50 5.13 -2.01
C ALA A 51 -13.27 6.04 -2.14
N ASN A 52 -13.44 7.25 -2.68
CA ASN A 52 -12.34 8.23 -2.75
C ASN A 52 -11.86 8.64 -1.35
N ASP A 53 -12.77 8.91 -0.42
CA ASP A 53 -12.45 9.23 0.98
C ASP A 53 -11.75 8.05 1.68
N TYR A 54 -12.17 6.82 1.40
CA TYR A 54 -11.52 5.63 1.97
C TYR A 54 -10.09 5.47 1.46
N LEU A 55 -9.88 5.64 0.16
CA LEU A 55 -8.54 5.60 -0.44
C LEU A 55 -7.63 6.70 0.13
N ASP A 56 -8.17 7.90 0.34
CA ASP A 56 -7.42 9.00 0.96
C ASP A 56 -7.08 8.70 2.43
N LYS A 57 -7.98 8.04 3.18
CA LYS A 57 -7.72 7.58 4.54
C LYS A 57 -6.59 6.54 4.60
N ILE A 58 -6.52 5.61 3.66
CA ILE A 58 -5.42 4.62 3.61
C ILE A 58 -4.05 5.33 3.55
N VAL A 59 -3.94 6.41 2.77
CA VAL A 59 -2.71 7.19 2.64
C VAL A 59 -2.45 8.04 3.89
N ALA A 60 -3.49 8.65 4.45
CA ALA A 60 -3.39 9.51 5.63
C ALA A 60 -2.97 8.72 6.89
N GLU A 61 -3.59 7.56 7.11
CA GLU A 61 -3.42 6.70 8.28
C GLU A 61 -2.34 5.62 8.08
N PHE A 62 -1.52 5.72 7.03
CA PHE A 62 -0.48 4.75 6.72
C PHE A 62 0.48 4.53 7.90
N SER A 63 0.56 3.28 8.37
CA SER A 63 1.28 2.90 9.59
C SER A 63 2.48 1.97 9.31
N GLU A 64 3.30 1.76 10.34
CA GLU A 64 4.41 0.79 10.24
C GLU A 64 3.91 -0.65 10.02
N GLN A 65 2.70 -0.98 10.50
CA GLN A 65 2.07 -2.28 10.29
C GLN A 65 1.72 -2.50 8.82
N ASP A 66 1.25 -1.45 8.15
CA ASP A 66 0.96 -1.48 6.71
C ASP A 66 2.24 -1.67 5.90
N ALA A 67 3.31 -0.96 6.27
CA ALA A 67 4.63 -1.15 5.66
C ALA A 67 5.16 -2.59 5.85
N ALA A 68 4.99 -3.17 7.05
CA ALA A 68 5.36 -4.56 7.32
C ALA A 68 4.52 -5.57 6.52
N ARG A 69 3.23 -5.28 6.31
CA ARG A 69 2.34 -6.10 5.48
C ARG A 69 2.79 -6.08 4.03
N ILE A 70 3.04 -4.90 3.45
CA ILE A 70 3.55 -4.75 2.08
C ILE A 70 4.86 -5.53 1.91
N LYS A 71 5.78 -5.42 2.87
CA LYS A 71 7.06 -6.17 2.85
C LYS A 71 6.85 -7.69 2.92
N THR A 72 5.82 -8.16 3.60
CA THR A 72 5.46 -9.59 3.65
C THR A 72 4.98 -10.08 2.29
N ILE A 73 4.14 -9.30 1.61
CA ILE A 73 3.63 -9.61 0.27
C ILE A 73 4.75 -9.49 -0.79
N GLU A 74 5.66 -8.52 -0.63
CA GLU A 74 6.82 -8.35 -1.51
C GLU A 74 7.74 -9.58 -1.46
N ARG A 75 7.87 -10.23 -0.31
CA ARG A 75 8.66 -11.47 -0.19
C ARG A 75 8.09 -12.64 -0.98
N THR A 76 6.78 -12.69 -1.20
CA THR A 76 6.14 -13.77 -1.98
C THR A 76 6.03 -13.42 -3.46
N THR A 77 5.81 -12.15 -3.79
CA THR A 77 5.65 -11.67 -5.17
C THR A 77 6.97 -11.29 -5.85
N ASN A 78 8.01 -11.02 -5.07
CA ASN A 78 9.31 -10.48 -5.52
C ASN A 78 9.17 -9.23 -6.42
N HIS A 79 8.12 -8.44 -6.19
CA HIS A 79 7.80 -7.25 -6.98
C HIS A 79 7.10 -6.21 -6.10
N ASP A 80 7.70 -5.02 -6.01
CA ASP A 80 7.26 -3.90 -5.17
C ASP A 80 5.87 -3.34 -5.54
N VAL A 81 5.60 -3.09 -6.83
CA VAL A 81 4.29 -2.59 -7.30
C VAL A 81 3.18 -3.61 -7.06
N LYS A 82 3.44 -4.89 -7.35
CA LYS A 82 2.45 -5.97 -7.08
C LYS A 82 2.14 -6.08 -5.59
N ALA A 83 3.13 -5.91 -4.72
CA ALA A 83 2.90 -5.94 -3.28
C ALA A 83 1.95 -4.82 -2.81
N VAL A 84 2.08 -3.62 -3.37
CA VAL A 84 1.16 -2.50 -3.10
C VAL A 84 -0.24 -2.78 -3.66
N GLU A 85 -0.35 -3.34 -4.87
CA GLU A 85 -1.64 -3.73 -5.45
C GLU A 85 -2.39 -4.73 -4.56
N TYR A 86 -1.72 -5.79 -4.11
CA TYR A 86 -2.31 -6.79 -3.22
C TYR A 86 -2.67 -6.20 -1.85
N PHE A 87 -1.84 -5.32 -1.29
CA PHE A 87 -2.16 -4.61 -0.07
C PHE A 87 -3.44 -3.76 -0.19
N LEU A 88 -3.59 -3.02 -1.29
CA LEU A 88 -4.80 -2.23 -1.54
C LEU A 88 -6.03 -3.12 -1.74
N LYS A 89 -5.89 -4.26 -2.43
CA LYS A 89 -6.96 -5.27 -2.56
C LYS A 89 -7.43 -5.76 -1.18
N GLU A 90 -6.50 -6.15 -0.31
CA GLU A 90 -6.83 -6.59 1.06
C GLU A 90 -7.57 -5.50 1.86
N LYS A 91 -7.13 -4.24 1.75
CA LYS A 91 -7.79 -3.11 2.43
C LYS A 91 -9.20 -2.88 1.89
N VAL A 92 -9.44 -3.00 0.59
CA VAL A 92 -10.78 -2.78 0.00
C VAL A 92 -11.72 -3.95 0.27
N GLU A 93 -11.24 -5.20 0.25
CA GLU A 93 -12.05 -6.38 0.61
C GLU A 93 -12.53 -6.33 2.06
N SER A 94 -11.71 -5.75 2.96
CA SER A 94 -12.09 -5.56 4.37
C SER A 94 -13.15 -4.49 4.59
N VAL A 95 -13.46 -3.66 3.59
CA VAL A 95 -14.60 -2.73 3.64
C VAL A 95 -15.86 -3.48 3.23
N PRO A 96 -16.81 -3.73 4.14
CA PRO A 96 -18.10 -4.25 3.74
C PRO A 96 -18.80 -3.19 2.88
N CYS A 97 -18.82 -3.42 1.57
CA CYS A 97 -19.64 -2.65 0.66
C CYS A 97 -21.12 -3.01 0.91
N PRO A 98 -22.00 -2.05 1.27
CA PRO A 98 -23.42 -2.29 1.37
C PRO A 98 -24.06 -2.30 -0.03
N ALA A 99 -23.62 -3.20 -0.90
CA ALA A 99 -24.27 -3.44 -2.19
C ALA A 99 -23.87 -4.80 -2.77
N ARG A 100 -24.28 -5.88 -2.08
CA ARG A 100 -24.55 -7.14 -2.78
C ARG A 100 -26.02 -7.48 -2.61
N ARG A 101 -26.87 -6.79 -3.40
CA ARG A 101 -28.14 -7.37 -3.84
C ARG A 101 -27.93 -7.81 -5.28
N VAL A 102 -27.75 -9.11 -5.45
CA VAL A 102 -28.28 -9.79 -6.63
C VAL A 102 -29.74 -10.11 -6.31
#